data_AF-A0A1F8DJV4-F1
#
_entry.id   AF-A0A1F8DJV4-F1
#
_cell.length_a   1.000
_cell.length_b   1.000
_cell.length_c   1.000
_cell.angle_alpha   90.00
_cell.angle_beta   90.00
_cell.angle_gamma   90.00
#
_symmetry.space_group_name_H-M   'P 1'
#
loop_
_entity.id
_entity.type
_entity.pdbx_description
1 polymer ?
#
loop_
_entity_poly.entity_id
_entity_poly.type
_entity_poly.pdbx_seq_one_letter_code
_entity_poly.pdbx_strand_id
1 'polypeptide(L)'
;MRRELFIHLSFWFSFFVLISIAGHFLSLSYLPFWLGGLLGVFMPDLDHLIYVLFLGPQELTSQRVGFLWEKKQYKRLIELLYETRSERKGLIFHTIFFQAIFLVLTFWIMSSSSSLFGRGLVLSFALHLSVDQLVDISEMGSLNNWTKFLPIDLDPGKLKICWVIGMLLVVMMGLFM
;
A
#
# COMPACT_ATOMS: atom_id res chain seq x y z
N MET A 1 7.21 -6.97 12.25
CA MET A 1 6.18 -7.69 11.47
C MET A 1 4.81 -7.40 12.01
N ARG A 2 4.59 -7.66 13.30
CA ARG A 2 3.27 -7.52 13.91
C ARG A 2 2.77 -6.06 13.92
N ARG A 3 3.64 -5.06 14.14
CA ARG A 3 3.22 -3.66 14.22
C ARG A 3 2.69 -3.12 12.89
N GLU A 4 3.48 -3.15 11.82
CA GLU A 4 3.05 -2.64 10.51
C GLU A 4 1.82 -3.38 10.01
N LEU A 5 1.86 -4.72 10.00
CA LEU A 5 0.70 -5.53 9.59
C LEU A 5 -0.55 -5.18 10.39
N PHE A 6 -0.41 -5.00 11.71
CA PHE A 6 -1.52 -4.59 12.57
C PHE A 6 -2.02 -3.19 12.23
N ILE A 7 -1.13 -2.22 11.96
CA ILE A 7 -1.51 -0.88 11.55
C ILE A 7 -2.32 -0.95 10.25
N HIS A 8 -1.79 -1.56 9.18
CA HIS A 8 -2.48 -1.61 7.89
C HIS A 8 -3.82 -2.36 7.97
N LEU A 9 -3.87 -3.50 8.66
CA LEU A 9 -5.11 -4.23 8.88
C LEU A 9 -6.12 -3.45 9.73
N SER A 10 -5.66 -2.71 10.75
CA SER A 10 -6.56 -1.90 11.59
C SER A 10 -7.16 -0.74 10.82
N PHE A 11 -6.35 -0.04 10.00
CA PHE A 11 -6.83 1.03 9.13
C PHE A 11 -7.80 0.49 8.08
N TRP A 12 -7.44 -0.60 7.40
CA TRP A 12 -8.32 -1.28 6.45
C TRP A 12 -9.65 -1.65 7.10
N PHE A 13 -9.62 -2.36 8.23
CA PHE A 13 -10.82 -2.83 8.91
C PHE A 13 -11.70 -1.65 9.33
N SER A 14 -11.12 -0.65 9.99
CA SER A 14 -11.86 0.52 10.48
C SER A 14 -12.49 1.31 9.32
N PHE A 15 -11.76 1.50 8.22
CA PHE A 15 -12.25 2.22 7.05
C PHE A 15 -13.35 1.43 6.32
N PHE A 16 -13.20 0.12 6.17
CA PHE A 16 -14.20 -0.72 5.50
C PHE A 16 -15.48 -0.87 6.34
N VAL A 17 -15.37 -0.91 7.68
CA VAL A 17 -16.54 -0.80 8.58
C VAL A 17 -17.25 0.53 8.35
N LEU A 18 -16.51 1.66 8.34
CA LEU A 18 -17.07 2.98 8.12
C LEU A 18 -17.84 3.06 6.79
N ILE A 19 -17.23 2.61 5.69
CA ILE A 19 -17.86 2.57 4.37
C ILE A 19 -19.10 1.68 4.39
N SER A 20 -19.02 0.52 5.02
CA SER A 20 -20.15 -0.43 5.03
C SER A 20 -21.35 0.11 5.80
N ILE A 21 -21.11 0.87 6.88
CA ILE A 21 -22.17 1.55 7.63
C ILE A 21 -22.72 2.74 6.82
N ALA A 22 -21.86 3.60 6.30
CA ALA A 22 -22.25 4.81 5.56
C ALA A 22 -23.03 4.50 4.27
N GLY A 23 -22.62 3.48 3.53
CA GLY A 23 -23.26 3.02 2.29
C GLY A 23 -24.37 1.99 2.50
N HIS A 24 -24.67 1.60 3.75
CA HIS A 24 -25.61 0.53 4.07
C HIS A 24 -25.25 -0.84 3.43
N PHE A 25 -23.96 -1.12 3.23
CA PHE A 25 -23.43 -2.35 2.63
C PHE A 25 -23.26 -3.50 3.63
N LEU A 26 -24.31 -3.80 4.40
CA LEU A 26 -24.27 -4.79 5.48
C LEU A 26 -24.73 -6.19 5.05
N SER A 27 -25.18 -6.37 3.81
CA SER A 27 -25.60 -7.68 3.30
C SER A 27 -24.39 -8.53 2.86
N LEU A 28 -24.55 -9.85 2.87
CA LEU A 28 -23.50 -10.79 2.43
C LEU A 28 -23.11 -10.60 0.95
N SER A 29 -23.94 -9.93 0.15
CA SER A 29 -23.62 -9.58 -1.24
C SER A 29 -22.40 -8.66 -1.37
N TYR A 30 -22.01 -7.96 -0.31
CA TYR A 30 -20.82 -7.10 -0.27
C TYR A 30 -19.56 -7.79 0.21
N LEU A 31 -19.62 -9.09 0.53
CA LEU A 31 -18.44 -9.88 0.89
C LEU A 31 -17.30 -9.81 -0.15
N PRO A 32 -17.56 -9.77 -1.48
CA PRO A 32 -16.49 -9.57 -2.47
C PRO A 32 -15.72 -8.26 -2.28
N PHE A 33 -16.38 -7.16 -1.85
CA PHE A 33 -15.71 -5.89 -1.56
C PHE A 33 -14.71 -6.04 -0.41
N TRP A 34 -15.11 -6.71 0.68
CA TRP A 34 -14.24 -7.00 1.82
C TRP A 34 -13.07 -7.92 1.45
N LEU A 35 -13.31 -8.96 0.66
CA LEU A 35 -12.23 -9.85 0.18
C LEU A 35 -11.26 -9.11 -0.75
N GLY A 36 -11.77 -8.27 -1.65
CA GLY A 36 -10.96 -7.41 -2.50
C GLY A 36 -10.09 -6.50 -1.64
N GLY A 37 -10.68 -5.85 -0.65
CA GLY A 37 -9.96 -5.01 0.31
C GLY A 37 -8.86 -5.76 1.05
N LEU A 38 -9.17 -6.92 1.62
CA LEU A 38 -8.20 -7.74 2.33
C LEU A 38 -6.99 -8.08 1.44
N LEU A 39 -7.22 -8.47 0.19
CA LEU A 39 -6.12 -8.71 -0.75
C LEU A 39 -5.38 -7.41 -1.12
N GLY A 40 -6.09 -6.30 -1.27
CA GLY A 40 -5.53 -4.98 -1.53
C GLY A 40 -4.56 -4.52 -0.44
N VAL A 41 -4.77 -4.89 0.82
CA VAL A 41 -3.81 -4.63 1.92
C VAL A 41 -2.43 -5.22 1.63
N PHE A 42 -2.35 -6.38 0.98
CA PHE A 42 -1.07 -7.07 0.73
C PHE A 42 -0.42 -6.69 -0.61
N MET A 43 -1.14 -5.97 -1.49
CA MET A 43 -0.63 -5.63 -2.82
C MET A 43 0.62 -4.73 -2.79
N PRO A 44 0.70 -3.69 -1.94
CA PRO A 44 1.91 -2.88 -1.83
C PRO A 44 3.16 -3.68 -1.44
N ASP A 45 3.01 -4.72 -0.63
CA ASP A 45 4.13 -5.55 -0.18
C ASP A 45 4.77 -6.37 -1.31
N LEU A 46 4.05 -6.58 -2.42
CA LEU A 46 4.61 -7.23 -3.61
C LEU A 46 5.79 -6.44 -4.20
N ASP A 47 5.87 -5.14 -3.95
CA ASP A 47 7.00 -4.30 -4.36
C ASP A 47 8.33 -4.79 -3.80
N HIS A 48 8.32 -5.32 -2.58
CA HIS A 48 9.53 -5.91 -1.98
C HIS A 48 9.95 -7.21 -2.66
N LEU A 49 8.98 -8.00 -3.09
CA LEU A 49 9.25 -9.21 -3.85
C LEU A 49 9.82 -8.86 -5.23
N ILE A 50 9.23 -7.86 -5.89
CA ILE A 50 9.75 -7.32 -7.16
C ILE A 50 11.18 -6.83 -6.99
N TYR A 51 11.45 -6.07 -5.92
CA TYR A 51 12.78 -5.55 -5.64
C TYR A 51 13.82 -6.66 -5.53
N VAL A 52 13.53 -7.66 -4.71
CA VAL A 52 14.47 -8.75 -4.43
C VAL A 52 14.71 -9.64 -5.65
N LEU A 53 13.67 -9.89 -6.46
CA LEU A 53 13.79 -10.76 -7.62
C LEU A 53 14.37 -10.06 -8.86
N PHE A 54 14.12 -8.75 -9.02
CA PHE A 54 14.41 -8.07 -10.29
C PHE A 54 15.24 -6.79 -10.17
N LEU A 55 15.07 -5.98 -9.12
CA LEU A 55 15.71 -4.65 -9.04
C LEU A 55 17.10 -4.71 -8.37
N GLY A 56 17.22 -5.44 -7.27
CA GLY A 56 18.45 -5.58 -6.50
C GLY A 56 18.94 -7.02 -6.38
N PRO A 57 18.99 -7.83 -7.46
CA PRO A 57 19.34 -9.27 -7.35
C PRO A 57 20.77 -9.50 -6.83
N GLN A 58 21.65 -8.50 -6.97
CA GLN A 58 23.04 -8.56 -6.53
C GLN A 58 23.19 -8.36 -5.01
N GLU A 59 22.17 -7.84 -4.33
CA GLU A 59 22.24 -7.61 -2.89
C GLU A 59 22.25 -8.93 -2.12
N LEU A 60 23.02 -8.96 -1.03
CA LEU A 60 23.16 -10.16 -0.18
C LEU A 60 21.81 -10.67 0.31
N THR A 61 20.92 -9.76 0.68
CA THR A 61 19.55 -10.05 1.11
C THR A 61 18.75 -10.72 -0.02
N SER A 62 18.88 -10.23 -1.25
CA SER A 62 18.19 -10.80 -2.40
C SER A 62 18.69 -12.20 -2.75
N GLN A 63 20.01 -12.42 -2.69
CA GLN A 63 20.60 -13.74 -2.88
C GLN A 63 20.14 -14.75 -1.83
N ARG A 64 20.04 -14.32 -0.56
CA ARG A 64 19.52 -15.16 0.54
C ARG A 64 18.05 -15.52 0.34
N VAL A 65 17.23 -14.58 -0.15
CA VAL A 65 15.83 -14.86 -0.49
C VAL A 65 15.74 -15.88 -1.62
N GLY A 66 16.56 -15.74 -2.67
CA GLY A 66 16.65 -16.71 -3.76
C GLY A 66 17.01 -18.12 -3.25
N PHE A 67 18.01 -18.22 -2.38
CA PHE A 67 18.39 -19.50 -1.76
C PHE A 67 17.26 -20.12 -0.92
N LEU A 68 16.57 -19.33 -0.09
CA LEU A 68 15.44 -19.82 0.71
C LEU A 68 14.25 -20.24 -0.15
N TRP A 69 14.02 -19.55 -1.27
CA TRP A 69 13.00 -19.89 -2.26
C TRP A 69 13.27 -21.27 -2.87
N GLU A 70 14.49 -21.53 -3.32
CA GLU A 70 14.91 -22.84 -3.86
C GLU A 70 14.76 -23.97 -2.84
N LYS A 71 15.03 -23.67 -1.56
CA LYS A 71 14.87 -24.63 -0.45
C LYS A 71 13.43 -24.77 0.03
N LYS A 72 12.45 -24.08 -0.59
CA LYS A 72 11.03 -24.07 -0.19
C LYS A 72 10.81 -23.65 1.27
N GLN A 73 11.71 -22.85 1.83
CA GLN A 73 11.65 -22.38 3.21
C GLN A 73 10.83 -21.08 3.32
N TYR A 74 9.57 -21.13 2.90
CA TYR A 74 8.72 -19.94 2.73
C TYR A 74 8.54 -19.12 4.01
N LYS A 75 8.44 -19.77 5.18
CA LYS A 75 8.31 -19.05 6.46
C LYS A 75 9.52 -18.16 6.74
N ARG A 76 10.73 -18.73 6.61
CA ARG A 76 11.98 -17.99 6.82
C ARG A 76 12.20 -16.94 5.74
N LEU A 77 11.74 -17.20 4.52
CA LEU A 77 11.78 -16.23 3.43
C LEU A 77 10.93 -15.00 3.76
N ILE A 78 9.70 -15.19 4.24
CA ILE A 78 8.82 -14.09 4.64
C ILE A 78 9.40 -13.33 5.83
N GLU A 79 9.94 -14.04 6.83
CA GLU A 79 10.64 -13.43 7.97
C GLU A 79 11.82 -12.57 7.51
N LEU A 80 12.68 -13.12 6.64
CA LEU A 80 13.83 -12.40 6.08
C LEU A 80 13.39 -11.17 5.27
N LEU A 81 12.42 -11.34 4.37
CA LEU A 81 11.88 -10.22 3.59
C LEU A 81 11.39 -9.11 4.52
N TYR A 82 10.72 -9.46 5.60
CA TYR A 82 10.21 -8.47 6.53
C TYR A 82 11.34 -7.78 7.33
N GLU A 83 12.29 -8.55 7.88
CA GLU A 83 13.38 -8.01 8.71
C GLU A 83 14.28 -7.05 7.93
N THR A 84 14.48 -7.31 6.64
CA THR A 84 15.32 -6.47 5.78
C THR A 84 14.52 -5.44 4.98
N ARG A 85 13.28 -5.13 5.38
CA ARG A 85 12.39 -4.20 4.65
C ARG A 85 13.02 -2.82 4.45
N SER A 86 13.64 -2.30 5.51
CA SER A 86 14.31 -1.00 5.53
C SER A 86 15.60 -0.94 4.71
N GLU A 87 16.18 -2.08 4.34
CA GLU A 87 17.43 -2.11 3.56
C GLU A 87 17.20 -1.77 2.08
N ARG A 88 15.99 -2.01 1.58
CA ARG A 88 15.66 -1.89 0.15
C ARG A 88 15.45 -0.43 -0.24
N LYS A 89 16.27 0.06 -1.16
CA LYS A 89 16.25 1.45 -1.62
C LYS A 89 15.79 1.49 -3.09
N GLY A 90 14.56 1.94 -3.33
CA GLY A 90 14.03 2.10 -4.70
C GLY A 90 12.83 1.20 -5.02
N LEU A 91 11.91 1.12 -4.06
CA LEU A 91 10.61 0.46 -4.22
C LEU A 91 9.74 1.25 -5.21
N ILE A 92 9.12 0.58 -6.18
CA ILE A 92 8.39 1.20 -7.29
C ILE A 92 7.08 1.81 -6.82
N PHE A 93 6.32 1.06 -6.02
CA PHE A 93 5.01 1.46 -5.49
C PHE A 93 5.15 2.59 -4.47
N HIS A 94 6.28 2.66 -3.77
CA HIS A 94 6.57 3.67 -2.75
C HIS A 94 7.21 4.93 -3.37
N THR A 95 6.65 5.39 -4.48
CA THR A 95 7.05 6.62 -5.17
C THR A 95 5.86 7.55 -5.35
N ILE A 96 6.13 8.85 -5.33
CA ILE A 96 5.09 9.85 -5.52
C ILE A 96 4.42 9.75 -6.90
N PHE A 97 5.18 9.33 -7.92
CA PHE A 97 4.66 9.11 -9.27
C PHE A 97 3.72 7.91 -9.34
N PHE A 98 4.12 6.76 -8.78
CA PHE A 98 3.24 5.60 -8.73
C PHE A 98 1.96 5.94 -8.00
N GLN A 99 2.04 6.58 -6.83
CA GLN A 99 0.87 6.95 -6.06
C GLN A 99 -0.07 7.88 -6.85
N ALA A 100 0.46 8.90 -7.52
CA ALA A 100 -0.36 9.82 -8.31
C ALA A 100 -1.10 9.09 -9.45
N ILE A 101 -0.39 8.26 -10.21
CA ILE A 101 -0.98 7.46 -11.29
C ILE A 101 -2.00 6.47 -10.71
N PHE A 102 -1.65 5.78 -9.63
CA PHE A 102 -2.49 4.79 -9.00
C PHE A 102 -3.76 5.41 -8.40
N LEU A 103 -3.70 6.63 -7.87
CA LEU A 103 -4.87 7.35 -7.38
C LEU A 103 -5.85 7.67 -8.51
N VAL A 104 -5.35 8.07 -9.69
CA VAL A 104 -6.19 8.28 -10.89
C VAL A 104 -6.83 6.97 -11.34
N LEU A 105 -6.08 5.88 -11.35
CA LEU A 105 -6.62 4.55 -11.68
C LEU A 105 -7.64 4.07 -10.64
N THR A 106 -7.39 4.34 -9.36
CA THR A 106 -8.33 4.04 -8.27
C THR A 106 -9.63 4.80 -8.49
N PHE A 107 -9.57 6.11 -8.77
CA PHE A 107 -10.75 6.91 -9.10
C PHE A 107 -11.53 6.34 -10.30
N TRP A 108 -10.82 5.98 -11.37
CA TRP A 108 -11.44 5.38 -12.55
C TRP A 108 -12.19 4.09 -12.19
N ILE A 109 -11.54 3.14 -11.49
CA ILE A 109 -12.18 1.87 -11.13
C ILE A 109 -13.36 2.08 -10.18
N MET A 110 -13.24 2.99 -9.21
CA MET A 110 -14.31 3.31 -8.28
C MET A 110 -15.54 3.90 -9.00
N SER A 111 -15.32 4.73 -10.02
CA SER A 111 -16.40 5.40 -10.77
C SER A 111 -16.99 4.55 -11.90
N SER A 112 -16.19 3.69 -12.55
CA SER A 112 -16.57 3.03 -13.80
C SER A 112 -16.85 1.52 -13.67
N SER A 113 -16.29 0.85 -12.66
CA SER A 113 -16.38 -0.61 -12.55
C SER A 113 -17.61 -1.03 -11.76
N SER A 114 -18.32 -2.08 -12.18
CA SER A 114 -19.38 -2.71 -11.39
C SER A 114 -18.86 -3.78 -10.42
N SER A 115 -17.56 -4.12 -10.48
CA SER A 115 -16.97 -5.16 -9.66
C SER A 115 -16.70 -4.68 -8.23
N LEU A 116 -17.52 -5.14 -7.27
CA LEU A 116 -17.32 -4.88 -5.84
C LEU A 116 -15.93 -5.31 -5.36
N PHE A 117 -15.46 -6.46 -5.82
CA PHE A 117 -14.12 -6.95 -5.50
C PHE A 117 -13.03 -6.01 -6.02
N GLY A 118 -13.13 -5.58 -7.29
CA GLY A 118 -12.17 -4.66 -7.89
C GLY A 118 -12.10 -3.33 -7.15
N ARG A 119 -13.27 -2.76 -6.80
CA ARG A 119 -13.39 -1.54 -6.00
C ARG A 119 -12.72 -1.67 -4.63
N GLY A 120 -13.00 -2.76 -3.91
CA GLY A 120 -12.38 -3.01 -2.61
C GLY A 120 -10.86 -3.14 -2.70
N LEU A 121 -10.36 -3.85 -3.71
CA LEU A 121 -8.94 -4.07 -3.93
C LEU A 121 -8.19 -2.77 -4.17
N VAL A 122 -8.63 -1.94 -5.13
CA VAL A 122 -7.92 -0.69 -5.45
C VAL A 122 -8.02 0.31 -4.31
N LEU A 123 -9.16 0.37 -3.63
CA LEU A 123 -9.37 1.28 -2.51
C LEU A 123 -8.47 0.93 -1.32
N SER A 124 -8.36 -0.36 -0.99
CA SER A 124 -7.48 -0.79 0.11
C SER A 124 -6.00 -0.67 -0.25
N PHE A 125 -5.62 -0.87 -1.51
CA PHE A 125 -4.25 -0.61 -1.97
C PHE A 125 -3.95 0.88 -1.77
N ALA A 126 -4.81 1.77 -2.27
CA ALA A 126 -4.61 3.22 -2.15
C ALA A 126 -4.54 3.66 -0.67
N LEU A 127 -5.40 3.10 0.18
CA LEU A 127 -5.36 3.33 1.62
C LEU A 127 -4.02 2.89 2.23
N HIS A 128 -3.53 1.70 1.89
CA HIS A 128 -2.27 1.19 2.43
C HIS A 128 -1.11 2.13 2.11
N LEU A 129 -0.99 2.61 0.86
CA LEU A 129 0.05 3.58 0.49
C LEU A 129 -0.06 4.88 1.28
N SER A 130 -1.29 5.39 1.48
CA SER A 130 -1.52 6.59 2.30
C SER A 130 -1.17 6.37 3.77
N VAL A 131 -1.36 5.16 4.29
CA VAL A 131 -0.96 4.78 5.66
C VAL A 131 0.55 4.66 5.77
N ASP A 132 1.26 4.09 4.80
CA ASP A 132 2.73 4.07 4.80
C ASP A 132 3.30 5.50 4.86
N GLN A 133 2.73 6.44 4.11
CA GLN A 133 3.13 7.84 4.18
C GLN A 133 2.87 8.46 5.55
N LEU A 134 1.76 8.12 6.20
CA LEU A 134 1.47 8.56 7.56
C LEU A 134 2.50 8.02 8.56
N VAL A 135 2.88 6.74 8.43
CA VAL A 135 3.91 6.10 9.23
C VAL A 135 5.25 6.81 9.01
N ASP A 136 5.64 7.07 7.76
CA ASP A 136 6.87 7.80 7.42
C ASP A 136 6.89 9.21 8.01
N ILE A 137 5.77 9.95 7.94
CA ILE A 137 5.65 11.27 8.58
C ILE A 137 5.78 11.15 10.10
N SER A 138 5.19 10.13 10.71
CA SER A 138 5.21 9.93 12.16
C SER A 138 6.59 9.53 12.69
N GLU A 139 7.33 8.69 11.94
CA GLU A 139 8.60 8.13 12.38
C GLU A 139 9.81 8.97 11.94
N MET A 140 9.77 9.51 10.72
CA MET A 140 10.89 10.25 10.12
C MET A 140 10.61 11.75 9.97
N GLY A 141 9.38 12.21 10.21
CA GLY A 141 8.99 13.61 10.06
C GLY A 141 8.92 14.12 8.61
N SER A 142 9.22 13.27 7.63
CA SER A 142 9.39 13.63 6.22
C SER A 142 8.88 12.54 5.26
N LEU A 143 8.54 12.94 4.03
CA LEU A 143 8.15 12.04 2.94
C LEU A 143 9.25 11.87 1.88
N ASN A 144 10.51 12.16 2.25
CA ASN A 144 11.63 12.17 1.30
C ASN A 144 11.86 10.80 0.65
N ASN A 145 11.43 9.71 1.30
CA ASN A 145 11.46 8.38 0.72
C ASN A 145 10.62 8.25 -0.56
N TRP A 146 9.51 8.99 -0.64
CA TRP A 146 8.56 8.95 -1.76
C TRP A 146 9.01 9.82 -2.93
N THR A 147 9.90 10.79 -2.68
CA THR A 147 10.42 11.73 -3.68
C THR A 147 11.84 11.38 -4.14
N LYS A 148 12.38 10.20 -3.80
CA LYS A 148 13.76 9.78 -4.13
C LYS A 148 14.12 9.89 -5.62
N PHE A 149 13.15 9.72 -6.51
CA PHE A 149 13.32 9.81 -7.95
C PHE A 149 12.93 11.17 -8.54
N LEU A 150 12.54 12.13 -7.69
CA LEU A 150 12.21 13.47 -8.11
C LEU A 150 13.50 14.31 -8.15
N PRO A 151 13.85 14.96 -9.26
CA PRO A 151 15.03 15.82 -9.34
C PRO A 151 14.87 17.16 -8.61
N ILE A 152 13.75 17.35 -7.88
CA ILE A 152 13.36 18.61 -7.25
C ILE A 152 13.16 18.36 -5.76
N ASP A 153 13.80 19.18 -4.93
CA ASP A 153 13.53 19.20 -3.50
C ASP A 153 12.20 19.90 -3.24
N LEU A 154 11.21 19.11 -2.80
CA LEU A 154 9.91 19.63 -2.40
C LEU A 154 9.93 20.00 -0.91
N ASP A 155 9.37 21.16 -0.62
CA ASP A 155 9.17 21.60 0.76
C ASP A 155 8.37 20.55 1.57
N PRO A 156 8.85 20.12 2.75
CA PRO A 156 8.17 19.13 3.58
C PRO A 156 6.74 19.54 3.97
N GLY A 157 6.46 20.84 4.10
CA GLY A 157 5.11 21.35 4.36
C GLY A 157 4.16 21.07 3.20
N LYS A 158 4.58 21.38 1.98
CA LYS A 158 3.80 21.07 0.76
C LYS A 158 3.56 19.57 0.58
N LEU A 159 4.56 18.74 0.87
CA LEU A 159 4.44 17.28 0.79
C LEU A 159 3.36 16.74 1.75
N LYS A 160 3.31 17.26 2.99
CA LYS A 160 2.26 16.91 3.96
C LYS A 160 0.88 17.34 3.47
N ILE A 161 0.76 18.51 2.85
CA ILE A 161 -0.52 18.97 2.27
C ILE A 161 -0.96 18.03 1.13
N CYS A 162 -0.05 17.65 0.23
CA CYS A 162 -0.35 16.69 -0.84
C CYS A 162 -0.81 15.34 -0.27
N TRP A 163 -0.17 14.85 0.79
CA TRP A 163 -0.61 13.64 1.49
C TRP A 163 -2.04 13.79 2.06
N VAL A 164 -2.34 14.89 2.76
CA VAL A 164 -3.69 15.15 3.30
C VAL A 164 -4.74 15.13 2.19
N ILE A 165 -4.47 15.80 1.07
CA ILE A 165 -5.37 15.83 -0.09
C ILE A 165 -5.57 14.40 -0.64
N GLY A 166 -4.48 13.65 -0.84
CA GLY A 166 -4.55 12.27 -1.33
C GLY A 166 -5.37 11.36 -0.40
N MET A 167 -5.12 11.44 0.90
CA MET A 167 -5.87 10.68 1.91
C MET A 167 -7.35 11.06 1.91
N LEU A 168 -7.67 12.35 1.83
CA LEU A 168 -9.05 12.83 1.77
C LEU A 168 -9.76 12.32 0.51
N LEU A 169 -9.07 12.31 -0.64
CA LEU A 169 -9.60 11.76 -1.88
C LEU A 169 -9.91 10.25 -1.75
N VAL A 170 -9.01 9.47 -1.14
CA VAL A 170 -9.26 8.03 -0.87
C VAL A 170 -10.48 7.85 0.03
N VAL A 171 -10.60 8.65 1.09
CA VAL A 171 -11.76 8.62 2.00
C VAL A 171 -13.05 8.97 1.26
N MET A 172 -13.06 10.03 0.46
CA MET A 172 -14.21 10.41 -0.35
C MET A 172 -14.60 9.31 -1.34
N MET A 173 -13.64 8.71 -2.05
CA MET A 173 -13.93 7.61 -2.99
C MET A 173 -14.60 6.42 -2.30
N GLY A 174 -14.19 6.10 -1.06
CA GLY A 174 -14.84 5.05 -0.27
C GLY A 174 -16.26 5.40 0.16
N LEU A 175 -16.48 6.64 0.63
CA LEU A 175 -17.77 7.07 1.18
C LEU A 175 -18.84 7.33 0.11
N PHE A 176 -18.45 7.70 -1.11
CA PHE A 176 -19.37 7.98 -2.23
C PHE A 176 -19.53 6.81 -3.21
N MET A 177 -19.21 5.57 -2.79
CA MET A 177 -19.27 4.36 -3.62
C MET A 177 -20.70 3.89 -3.92
#